data_AF-A0A7J0D9S3-F1
#
_entry.id   AF-A0A7J0D9S3-F1
#
_cell.length_a   1.000
_cell.length_b   1.000
_cell.length_c   1.000
_cell.angle_alpha   90.00
_cell.angle_beta   90.00
_cell.angle_gamma   90.00
#
_symmetry.space_group_name_H-M   'P 1'
#
loop_
_entity.id
_entity.type
_entity.pdbx_description
1 polymer ?
#
loop_
_entity_poly.entity_id
_entity_poly.type
_entity_poly.pdbx_seq_one_letter_code
_entity_poly.pdbx_strand_id
1 'polypeptide(L)'
;MRLANLCNPAMKVFRILPEPFYHTNRTGYLGFGFDPQTNDYKVIRVAVIPEYDYLSSHENDSTDSEVSKSQFKADNEKVQIYDLSTDGWREIDGVVPDDFVCQPHSPEFHTSLTGDFYWFAYDLHPDHDRDQAAMIVFHMSDELFEQKPVPEDCSWPVLNCAL
;
A
#
# COMPACT_ATOMS: atom_id res chain seq x y z
N MET A 1 5.53 -10.41 13.89
CA MET A 1 4.39 -9.65 14.42
C MET A 1 4.76 -8.18 14.50
N ARG A 2 4.12 -7.31 13.71
CA ARG A 2 4.33 -5.85 13.81
C ARG A 2 2.97 -5.19 13.98
N LEU A 3 2.73 -4.64 15.17
CA LEU A 3 1.60 -3.76 15.44
C LEU A 3 1.89 -2.38 14.82
N ALA A 4 0.86 -1.75 14.26
CA ALA A 4 0.94 -0.34 13.87
C ALA A 4 0.74 0.54 15.10
N ASN A 5 1.44 1.68 15.15
CA ASN A 5 1.35 2.64 16.23
C ASN A 5 1.05 4.02 15.66
N LEU A 6 0.17 4.77 16.31
CA LEU A 6 -0.04 6.19 16.04
C LEU A 6 0.68 7.00 17.11
N CYS A 7 1.58 7.87 16.67
CA CYS A 7 2.33 8.77 17.54
C CYS A 7 2.12 10.21 17.08
N ASN A 8 1.46 11.01 17.91
CA ASN A 8 1.34 12.45 17.73
C ASN A 8 2.03 13.16 18.92
N PRO A 9 3.33 13.48 18.81
CA PRO A 9 4.07 14.15 19.87
C PRO A 9 3.55 15.55 20.21
N ALA A 10 3.04 16.29 19.21
CA ALA A 10 2.50 17.63 19.40
C ALA A 10 1.26 17.63 20.31
N MET A 11 0.42 16.58 20.19
CA MET A 11 -0.73 16.37 21.05
C MET A 11 -0.43 15.51 22.28
N LYS A 12 0.80 14.98 22.41
CA LYS A 12 1.20 14.01 23.44
C LYS A 12 0.32 12.76 23.46
N VAL A 13 -0.11 12.31 22.28
CA VAL A 13 -0.94 11.12 22.11
C VAL A 13 -0.08 10.02 21.51
N PHE A 14 -0.11 8.85 22.15
CA PHE A 14 0.45 7.62 21.62
C PHE A 14 -0.60 6.53 21.73
N ARG A 15 -0.84 5.80 20.64
CA ARG A 15 -1.80 4.70 20.58
C ARG A 15 -1.16 3.52 19.89
N ILE A 16 -1.25 2.36 20.53
CA ILE A 16 -0.98 1.06 19.90
C ILE A 16 -2.30 0.63 19.27
N LEU A 17 -2.30 0.34 17.98
CA LEU A 17 -3.51 -0.12 17.31
C LEU A 17 -3.77 -1.59 17.67
N PRO A 18 -5.05 -2.02 17.73
CA PRO A 18 -5.38 -3.43 17.92
C PRO A 18 -4.79 -4.28 16.79
N GLU A 19 -4.76 -5.59 17.00
CA GLU A 19 -4.27 -6.50 15.98
C GLU A 19 -5.15 -6.48 14.73
N PRO A 20 -4.57 -6.37 13.52
CA PRO A 20 -5.31 -6.53 12.28
C PRO A 20 -5.66 -8.01 12.06
N PHE A 21 -6.63 -8.28 11.18
CA PHE A 21 -7.10 -9.65 10.89
C PHE A 21 -6.02 -10.55 10.30
N TYR A 22 -5.11 -9.98 9.49
CA TYR A 22 -4.06 -10.75 8.81
C TYR A 22 -2.66 -10.46 9.36
N HIS A 23 -2.06 -11.48 9.94
CA HIS A 23 -0.68 -11.46 10.39
C HIS A 23 0.27 -11.69 9.21
N THR A 24 1.17 -10.74 8.97
CA THR A 24 2.29 -10.93 8.02
C THR A 24 3.60 -10.52 8.68
N ASN A 25 4.67 -11.20 8.29
CA ASN A 25 6.03 -10.90 8.75
C ASN A 25 6.63 -9.69 8.03
N ARG A 26 6.03 -9.25 6.92
CA ARG A 26 6.35 -7.99 6.26
C ARG A 26 5.50 -6.88 6.86
N THR A 27 6.08 -5.71 7.04
CA THR A 27 5.29 -4.49 7.22
C THR A 27 4.53 -4.30 5.91
N GLY A 28 3.22 -4.59 5.92
CA GLY A 28 2.34 -4.22 4.82
C GLY A 28 2.39 -2.72 4.57
N TYR A 29 1.88 -2.28 3.43
CA TYR A 29 1.83 -0.85 3.10
C TYR A 29 0.83 -0.18 4.04
N LEU A 30 1.30 0.78 4.83
CA LEU A 30 0.47 1.55 5.75
C LEU A 30 0.23 2.93 5.15
N GLY A 31 -0.95 3.47 5.43
CA GLY A 31 -1.27 4.87 5.19
C GLY A 31 -2.11 5.42 6.33
N PHE A 32 -2.00 6.71 6.60
CA PHE A 32 -2.76 7.41 7.63
C PHE A 32 -3.27 8.73 7.08
N GLY A 33 -4.56 9.00 7.25
CA GLY A 33 -5.17 10.22 6.75
C GLY A 33 -6.48 10.56 7.44
N PHE A 34 -6.97 11.76 7.16
CA PHE A 34 -8.25 12.27 7.67
C PHE A 34 -9.33 12.14 6.60
N ASP A 35 -10.46 11.56 6.96
CA ASP A 35 -11.67 11.52 6.16
C ASP A 35 -12.64 12.65 6.59
N PRO A 36 -12.78 13.71 5.79
CA PRO A 36 -13.71 14.80 6.09
C PRO A 36 -15.19 14.40 6.00
N GLN A 37 -15.57 13.34 5.29
CA GLN A 37 -16.97 12.93 5.16
C GLN A 37 -17.49 12.30 6.46
N THR A 38 -16.68 11.46 7.10
CA THR A 38 -17.00 10.82 8.37
C THR A 38 -16.47 11.60 9.58
N ASN A 39 -15.62 12.61 9.35
CA ASN A 39 -14.89 13.35 10.38
C ASN A 39 -14.09 12.40 11.29
N ASP A 40 -13.38 11.47 10.66
CA ASP A 40 -12.56 10.47 11.35
C ASP A 40 -11.17 10.37 10.73
N TYR A 41 -10.23 9.84 11.50
CA TYR A 41 -8.95 9.43 10.96
C TYR A 41 -8.98 7.94 10.65
N LYS A 42 -8.34 7.58 9.54
CA LYS A 42 -8.26 6.20 9.08
C LYS A 42 -6.80 5.78 8.97
N VAL A 43 -6.54 4.52 9.28
CA VAL A 43 -5.29 3.85 8.93
C VAL A 43 -5.62 2.78 7.91
N ILE A 44 -5.07 2.91 6.72
CA ILE A 44 -5.17 1.91 5.66
C ILE A 44 -3.96 0.97 5.76
N ARG A 45 -4.21 -0.33 5.59
CA ARG A 45 -3.21 -1.37 5.58
C ARG A 45 -3.45 -2.33 4.44
N VAL A 46 -2.47 -2.47 3.55
CA VAL A 46 -2.43 -3.52 2.53
C VAL A 46 -1.55 -4.65 3.04
N ALA A 47 -2.15 -5.79 3.36
CA ALA A 47 -1.48 -6.97 3.88
C ALA A 47 -1.20 -7.95 2.75
N VAL A 48 0.08 -8.18 2.45
CA VAL A 48 0.50 -9.28 1.58
C VAL A 48 0.58 -10.56 2.41
N ILE A 49 -0.30 -11.51 2.13
CA ILE A 49 -0.33 -12.84 2.71
C ILE A 49 0.55 -13.72 1.82
N PRO A 50 1.77 -14.08 2.24
CA PRO A 50 2.57 -14.99 1.44
C PRO A 50 1.91 -16.37 1.49
N GLU A 51 1.37 -16.82 0.36
CA GLU A 51 1.22 -18.26 0.15
C GLU A 51 2.63 -18.84 0.10
N TYR A 52 2.91 -19.82 0.97
CA TYR A 52 4.26 -20.33 1.25
C TYR A 52 4.98 -20.97 0.03
N ASP A 53 4.40 -20.96 -1.16
CA ASP A 53 4.80 -21.84 -2.28
C ASP A 53 5.26 -21.12 -3.58
N TYR A 54 5.13 -19.80 -3.69
CA TYR A 54 5.46 -19.09 -4.95
C TYR A 54 6.91 -18.59 -5.04
N LEU A 55 7.60 -18.40 -3.91
CA LEU A 55 9.01 -17.95 -3.90
C LEU A 55 10.02 -19.11 -3.98
N SER A 56 9.57 -20.36 -3.94
CA SER A 56 10.41 -21.56 -3.95
C SER A 56 10.46 -22.31 -5.29
N SER A 57 9.62 -21.97 -6.27
CA SER A 57 9.37 -22.86 -7.42
C SER A 57 9.70 -22.32 -8.81
N HIS A 58 9.99 -21.02 -9.00
CA HIS A 58 10.17 -20.47 -10.36
C HIS A 58 11.48 -19.68 -10.57
N GLU A 59 12.62 -20.33 -10.33
CA GLU A 59 13.85 -19.94 -11.02
C GLU A 59 13.95 -20.54 -12.44
N ASN A 60 13.07 -21.48 -12.86
CA ASN A 60 13.35 -22.28 -14.06
C ASN A 60 12.17 -22.63 -15.00
N ASP A 61 10.99 -22.00 -14.94
CA ASP A 61 9.95 -22.31 -15.95
C ASP A 61 9.34 -21.05 -16.61
N SER A 62 9.70 -20.89 -17.88
CA SER A 62 9.31 -19.81 -18.77
C SER A 62 7.91 -20.04 -19.33
N THR A 63 6.89 -20.02 -18.48
CA THR A 63 5.48 -19.86 -18.89
C THR A 63 4.86 -18.69 -18.13
N ASP A 64 5.37 -17.51 -18.48
CA ASP A 64 4.96 -16.21 -17.95
C ASP A 64 3.61 -15.82 -18.58
N SER A 65 2.51 -15.97 -17.84
CA SER A 65 1.24 -15.32 -18.21
C SER A 65 0.90 -14.29 -17.12
N GLU A 66 0.85 -13.02 -17.51
CA GLU A 66 0.52 -11.88 -16.63
C GLU A 66 -0.78 -12.10 -15.84
N VAL A 67 -1.76 -12.75 -16.47
CA VAL A 67 -3.05 -13.13 -15.88
C VAL A 67 -2.88 -13.98 -14.60
N SER A 68 -1.82 -14.80 -14.52
CA SER A 68 -1.54 -15.62 -13.34
C SER A 68 -0.96 -14.79 -12.19
N LYS A 69 -0.14 -13.77 -12.49
CA LYS A 69 0.48 -12.90 -11.47
C LYS A 69 -0.49 -11.89 -10.89
N SER A 70 -1.34 -11.28 -11.72
CA SER A 70 -2.38 -10.33 -11.29
C SER A 70 -3.42 -11.02 -10.41
N GLN A 71 -3.93 -12.17 -10.84
CA GLN A 71 -4.89 -12.96 -10.05
C GLN A 71 -4.27 -13.43 -8.73
N PHE A 72 -3.02 -13.93 -8.75
CA PHE A 72 -2.30 -14.32 -7.54
C PHE A 72 -2.10 -13.15 -6.56
N LYS A 73 -1.83 -11.94 -7.06
CA LYS A 73 -1.70 -10.73 -6.24
C LYS A 73 -3.05 -10.35 -5.61
N ALA A 74 -4.12 -10.29 -6.40
CA ALA A 74 -5.46 -9.98 -5.91
C ALA A 74 -5.94 -10.97 -4.84
N ASP A 75 -5.59 -12.25 -4.97
CA ASP A 75 -5.98 -13.27 -4.00
C ASP A 75 -5.18 -13.17 -2.68
N ASN A 76 -3.94 -12.68 -2.74
CA ASN A 76 -3.01 -12.63 -1.62
C ASN A 76 -2.87 -11.24 -0.95
N GLU A 77 -3.40 -10.18 -1.55
CA GLU A 77 -3.45 -8.84 -0.95
C GLU A 77 -4.80 -8.60 -0.27
N LYS A 78 -4.75 -8.34 1.05
CA LYS A 78 -5.93 -8.00 1.84
C LYS A 78 -5.86 -6.57 2.34
N VAL A 79 -6.84 -5.77 1.98
CA VAL A 79 -6.92 -4.36 2.33
C VAL A 79 -7.79 -4.19 3.57
N GLN A 80 -7.24 -3.54 4.59
CA GLN A 80 -7.91 -3.29 5.86
C GLN A 80 -7.85 -1.81 6.22
N ILE A 81 -8.96 -1.31 6.74
CA ILE A 81 -9.06 0.05 7.29
C ILE A 81 -9.27 -0.07 8.79
N TYR A 82 -8.52 0.71 9.55
CA TYR A 82 -8.79 0.97 10.95
C TYR A 82 -9.41 2.36 11.08
N ASP A 83 -10.63 2.41 11.59
CA ASP A 83 -11.35 3.64 11.87
C ASP A 83 -11.11 4.04 13.34
N LEU A 84 -10.59 5.25 13.58
CA LEU A 84 -10.29 5.71 14.93
C LEU A 84 -11.55 5.87 15.78
N SER A 85 -12.68 6.20 15.16
CA SER A 85 -13.97 6.38 15.83
C SER A 85 -14.54 5.09 16.42
N THR A 86 -14.27 3.95 15.79
CA THR A 86 -14.78 2.63 16.25
C THR A 86 -13.72 1.80 16.97
N ASP A 87 -12.46 2.25 16.96
CA ASP A 87 -11.31 1.53 17.52
C ASP A 87 -11.19 0.10 16.96
N GLY A 88 -11.54 -0.07 15.68
CA GLY A 88 -11.67 -1.38 15.04
C GLY A 88 -11.10 -1.42 13.64
N TRP A 89 -10.54 -2.58 13.28
CA TRP A 89 -10.23 -2.92 11.90
C TRP A 89 -11.49 -3.41 11.18
N ARG A 90 -11.59 -3.13 9.90
CA ARG A 90 -12.51 -3.76 8.95
C ARG A 90 -11.79 -4.03 7.64
N GLU A 91 -12.24 -5.06 6.95
CA GLU A 91 -11.74 -5.41 5.61
C GLU A 91 -12.60 -4.71 4.57
N ILE A 92 -11.98 -4.32 3.47
CA ILE A 92 -12.69 -3.81 2.28
C ILE A 92 -12.30 -4.63 1.06
N ASP A 93 -13.22 -4.70 0.11
CA ASP A 93 -12.99 -5.23 -1.23
C ASP A 93 -12.20 -4.17 -2.06
N GLY A 94 -11.02 -3.80 -1.59
CA GLY A 94 -10.13 -2.86 -2.25
C GLY A 94 -9.15 -3.60 -3.15
N VAL A 95 -9.19 -3.34 -4.46
CA VAL A 95 -8.18 -3.87 -5.39
C VAL A 95 -7.07 -2.84 -5.51
N VAL A 96 -5.89 -3.16 -4.99
CA VAL A 96 -4.68 -2.44 -5.35
C VAL A 96 -4.39 -2.77 -6.81
N PRO A 97 -4.25 -1.78 -7.71
CA PRO A 97 -4.01 -2.02 -9.12
C PRO A 97 -2.94 -3.12 -9.35
N ASP A 98 -3.27 -4.09 -10.21
CA ASP A 98 -2.53 -5.35 -10.34
C ASP A 98 -1.09 -5.16 -10.81
N ASP A 99 -0.87 -4.15 -11.66
CA ASP A 99 0.43 -3.84 -12.25
C ASP A 99 1.35 -3.08 -11.30
N PHE A 100 0.98 -2.91 -10.03
CA PHE A 100 1.73 -2.05 -9.12
C PHE A 100 2.13 -2.73 -7.83
N VAL A 101 3.39 -2.52 -7.46
CA VAL A 101 3.94 -2.91 -6.15
C VAL A 101 4.45 -1.67 -5.44
N CYS A 102 3.84 -1.34 -4.31
CA CYS A 102 4.30 -0.24 -3.47
C CYS A 102 5.73 -0.52 -2.97
N GLN A 103 6.57 0.51 -2.95
CA GLN A 103 7.97 0.35 -2.55
C GLN A 103 8.07 0.32 -1.00
N PRO A 104 8.63 -0.75 -0.38
CA PRO A 104 8.64 -0.93 1.09
C PRO A 104 9.44 0.12 1.88
N HIS A 105 10.20 0.96 1.19
CA HIS A 105 11.08 1.99 1.77
C HIS A 105 10.89 3.36 1.11
N SER A 106 9.80 3.55 0.35
CA SER A 106 9.52 4.87 -0.21
C SER A 106 9.28 5.87 0.91
N PRO A 107 9.77 7.12 0.80
CA PRO A 107 9.26 8.20 1.63
C PRO A 107 7.74 8.29 1.43
N GLU A 108 7.01 7.92 2.48
CA GLU A 108 5.57 8.10 2.54
C GLU A 108 5.30 9.61 2.59
N PHE A 109 4.70 10.15 1.54
CA PHE A 109 4.29 11.56 1.54
C PHE A 109 3.01 11.64 2.36
N HIS A 110 3.20 11.87 3.67
CA HIS A 110 2.11 12.11 4.58
C HIS A 110 1.30 13.30 4.10
N THR A 111 0.03 13.03 3.82
CA THR A 111 -0.87 14.02 3.28
C THR A 111 -1.21 15.09 4.29
N SER A 112 -1.17 16.31 3.82
CA SER A 112 -1.82 17.42 4.51
C SER A 112 -2.29 18.38 3.43
N LEU A 113 -3.54 18.19 2.96
CA LEU A 113 -4.45 19.23 2.45
C LEU A 113 -5.77 18.65 1.92
N THR A 114 -5.81 17.43 1.36
CA THR A 114 -7.02 16.88 0.68
C THR A 114 -7.68 15.66 1.34
N GLY A 115 -7.04 15.01 2.32
CA GLY A 115 -7.49 13.70 2.80
C GLY A 115 -6.96 12.52 1.95
N ASP A 116 -6.07 12.83 0.99
CA ASP A 116 -5.27 11.88 0.21
C ASP A 116 -4.48 10.86 1.07
N PHE A 117 -3.98 9.76 0.53
CA PHE A 117 -2.69 9.18 0.95
C PHE A 117 -1.93 8.68 -0.28
N TYR A 118 -0.62 8.91 -0.35
CA TYR A 118 0.17 8.60 -1.54
C TYR A 118 1.32 7.63 -1.22
N TRP A 119 1.43 6.57 -2.01
CA TRP A 119 2.62 5.70 -2.07
C TRP A 119 3.30 5.86 -3.42
N PHE A 120 4.63 5.72 -3.45
CA PHE A 120 5.30 5.35 -4.69
C PHE A 120 5.16 3.86 -4.95
N ALA A 121 4.97 3.53 -6.22
CA ALA A 121 4.89 2.18 -6.70
C ALA A 121 5.76 2.00 -7.95
N TYR A 122 6.20 0.76 -8.16
CA TYR A 122 6.77 0.34 -9.43
C TYR A 122 5.65 -0.04 -10.38
N ASP A 123 5.74 0.43 -11.62
CA ASP A 123 4.94 -0.09 -12.72
C ASP A 123 5.57 -1.39 -13.22
N LEU A 124 4.82 -2.49 -13.11
CA LEU A 124 5.23 -3.82 -13.54
C LEU A 124 4.67 -4.17 -14.92
N HIS A 125 3.94 -3.28 -15.58
CA HIS A 125 3.35 -3.54 -16.89
C HIS A 125 4.47 -3.80 -17.93
N PRO A 126 4.40 -4.90 -18.70
CA PRO A 126 5.51 -5.32 -19.57
C PRO A 126 5.81 -4.36 -20.72
N ASP A 127 4.76 -3.65 -21.20
CA ASP A 127 4.89 -2.65 -22.25
C ASP A 127 5.41 -1.30 -21.73
N HIS A 128 5.51 -1.12 -20.41
CA HIS A 128 6.00 0.11 -19.80
C HIS A 128 7.47 -0.04 -19.40
N ASP A 129 8.20 1.07 -19.48
CA ASP A 129 9.58 1.10 -19.02
C ASP A 129 9.59 0.93 -17.50
N ARG A 130 10.20 -0.15 -17.01
CA ARG A 130 10.21 -0.52 -15.57
C ARG A 130 10.86 0.53 -14.67
N ASP A 131 11.54 1.50 -15.27
CA ASP A 131 12.12 2.66 -14.61
C ASP A 131 11.13 3.82 -14.40
N GLN A 132 9.90 3.73 -14.91
CA GLN A 132 8.86 4.72 -14.66
C GLN A 132 8.25 4.53 -13.28
N ALA A 133 8.65 5.41 -12.35
CA ALA A 133 7.99 5.54 -11.06
C ALA A 133 6.52 5.94 -11.26
N ALA A 134 5.63 5.27 -10.54
CA ALA A 134 4.22 5.63 -10.46
C ALA A 134 3.83 6.03 -9.04
N MET A 135 2.70 6.71 -8.91
CA MET A 135 2.08 6.98 -7.61
C MET A 135 0.74 6.27 -7.51
N ILE A 136 0.51 5.64 -6.37
CA ILE A 136 -0.81 5.16 -5.97
C ILE A 136 -1.35 6.12 -4.92
N VAL A 137 -2.60 6.51 -5.11
CA VAL A 137 -3.38 7.29 -4.18
C VAL A 137 -4.41 6.38 -3.51
N PHE A 138 -4.65 6.55 -2.23
CA PHE A 138 -5.86 6.06 -1.57
C PHE A 138 -6.67 7.24 -1.06
N HIS A 139 -7.88 7.37 -1.57
CA HIS A 139 -8.83 8.39 -1.16
C HIS A 139 -9.47 7.99 0.16
N MET A 140 -9.20 8.70 1.25
CA MET A 140 -9.68 8.30 2.59
C MET A 140 -11.21 8.33 2.70
N SER A 141 -11.86 9.25 2.00
CA SER A 141 -13.32 9.36 1.99
C SER A 141 -14.00 8.33 1.12
N ASP A 142 -13.48 8.10 -0.08
CA ASP A 142 -14.09 7.18 -1.04
C ASP A 142 -13.65 5.74 -0.83
N GLU A 143 -12.55 5.53 -0.10
CA GLU A 143 -11.95 4.22 0.21
C GLU A 143 -11.50 3.45 -1.03
N LEU A 144 -11.02 4.19 -2.03
CA LEU A 144 -10.62 3.67 -3.33
C LEU A 144 -9.18 4.02 -3.66
N PHE A 145 -8.53 3.10 -4.38
CA PHE A 145 -7.21 3.33 -4.96
C PHE A 145 -7.32 3.99 -6.34
N GLU A 146 -6.43 4.95 -6.61
CA GLU A 146 -6.27 5.57 -7.93
C GLU A 146 -4.78 5.60 -8.31
N GLN A 147 -4.46 5.34 -9.57
CA GLN A 147 -3.13 5.57 -10.10
C GLN A 147 -2.98 7.05 -10.51
N LYS A 148 -1.84 7.65 -10.20
CA LYS A 148 -1.46 8.97 -10.70
C LYS A 148 -0.05 8.94 -11.30
N PRO A 149 0.20 9.76 -12.34
CA PRO A 149 1.56 10.02 -12.79
C PRO A 149 2.33 10.75 -11.69
N VAL A 150 3.62 10.46 -11.59
CA VAL A 150 4.52 11.25 -10.75
C VAL A 150 4.61 12.67 -11.33
N PRO A 151 4.45 13.74 -10.53
CA PRO A 151 4.61 15.10 -11.03
C PRO A 151 5.98 15.32 -11.67
N GLU A 152 6.04 16.00 -12.81
CA GLU A 152 7.29 16.22 -13.57
C GLU A 152 8.41 16.88 -12.75
N ASP A 153 8.04 17.77 -11.82
CA ASP A 153 8.97 18.45 -10.93
C ASP A 153 9.45 17.58 -9.75
N CYS A 154 8.85 16.40 -9.55
CA CYS A 154 9.24 15.46 -8.51
C CYS A 154 10.52 14.71 -8.94
N SER A 155 11.65 15.42 -8.87
CA SER A 155 12.97 14.88 -9.21
C SER A 155 13.50 13.98 -8.10
N TRP A 156 12.89 12.82 -7.87
CA TRP A 156 13.60 11.76 -7.16
C TRP A 156 14.65 11.19 -8.12
N PRO A 157 15.91 10.99 -7.69
CA PRO A 157 16.79 10.16 -8.45
C PRO A 157 16.09 8.81 -8.50
N VAL A 158 15.77 8.33 -9.70
CA VAL A 158 15.64 6.90 -9.95
C VAL A 158 16.97 6.34 -9.45
N LEU A 159 17.02 5.94 -8.19
CA LEU A 159 18.21 5.34 -7.62
C LEU A 159 18.42 4.14 -8.52
N ASN A 160 19.53 4.19 -9.27
CA ASN A 160 20.10 3.04 -9.95
C ASN A 160 20.21 1.90 -8.93
N CYS A 161 19.15 1.12 -8.79
CA CYS A 161 19.20 -0.17 -8.13
C CYS A 161 19.53 -1.19 -9.22
N ALA A 162 20.69 -0.99 -9.85
CA ALA A 162 21.39 -2.07 -10.49
C ALA A 162 22.04 -2.92 -9.39
N LEU A 163 21.56 -4.17 -9.30
CA LEU A 163 22.12 -5.34 -8.59
C LEU A 163 21.89 -5.42 -7.07
#